data_AF-A0A8B2NU71-F1
#
_entry.id   AF-A0A8B2NU71-F1
#
_cell.length_a   1.000
_cell.length_b   1.000
_cell.length_c   1.000
_cell.angle_alpha   90.00
_cell.angle_beta   90.00
_cell.angle_gamma   90.00
#
_symmetry.space_group_name_H-M   'P 1'
#
loop_
_entity.id
_entity.type
_entity.pdbx_description
1 polymer ?
#
loop_
_entity_poly.entity_id
_entity_poly.type
_entity_poly.pdbx_seq_one_letter_code
_entity_poly.pdbx_strand_id
1 'polypeptide(L)'
;MRSASPRRCARRSRRPASPSPPSRDDAEPLMAWLDGATLRPSGEAAFVIEYGEEIDQTVGQRVAGLYAAISAAAPEGFVEAVPTFRSLLVLFDPDVTSKDAILAALPEESADAAAATTEWIVPACFDADVAEDLEEAARNLDLPPDTVRERLAASHYQIGMYGFAPGYAYMSGIDQSLTLPRRQKPRPPIPAGSIIMAAGMAVLCSVSMPTGWYVVGRTALTLFDPDRDPMVPFAVGDRLTFEPVSREELERLAREGNGLRRAS
;
A
#
# COMPACT_ATOMS: atom_id res chain seq x y z
N MET A 1 -3.74 -84.43 28.15
CA MET A 1 -2.70 -84.11 27.14
C MET A 1 -2.93 -82.69 26.67
N ARG A 2 -1.92 -81.84 26.86
CA ARG A 2 -1.95 -80.39 26.56
C ARG A 2 -1.54 -80.20 25.09
N SER A 3 -2.30 -79.44 24.30
CA SER A 3 -1.79 -78.86 23.05
C SER A 3 -1.99 -77.34 23.09
N ALA A 4 -0.90 -76.65 23.40
CA ALA A 4 -0.80 -75.20 23.39
C ALA A 4 -0.67 -74.70 21.94
N SER A 5 -1.52 -73.76 21.54
CA SER A 5 -1.40 -73.02 20.28
C SER A 5 -0.52 -71.79 20.50
N PRO A 6 0.52 -71.53 19.68
CA PRO A 6 1.43 -70.41 19.89
C PRO A 6 0.81 -69.09 19.40
N ARG A 7 0.74 -68.10 20.30
CA ARG A 7 0.40 -66.71 19.96
C ARG A 7 1.52 -66.12 19.08
N ARG A 8 1.21 -65.83 17.82
CA ARG A 8 2.10 -65.02 16.95
C ARG A 8 2.07 -63.56 17.42
N CYS A 9 3.18 -63.13 18.01
CA CYS A 9 3.47 -61.74 18.30
C CYS A 9 3.77 -61.02 16.97
N ALA A 10 2.85 -60.17 16.50
CA ALA A 10 3.08 -59.36 15.32
C ALA A 10 4.11 -58.27 15.65
N ARG A 11 5.26 -58.29 14.97
CA ARG A 11 6.31 -57.27 15.04
C ARG A 11 5.72 -55.90 14.70
N ARG A 12 5.77 -54.95 15.64
CA ARG A 12 5.58 -53.53 15.35
C ARG A 12 6.65 -53.09 14.34
N SER A 13 6.23 -52.68 13.15
CA SER A 13 7.10 -52.01 12.18
C SER A 13 7.59 -50.70 12.79
N ARG A 14 8.91 -50.49 12.82
CA ARG A 14 9.50 -49.21 13.18
C ARG A 14 9.18 -48.24 12.04
N ARG A 15 8.42 -47.16 12.32
CA ARG A 15 8.33 -46.00 11.42
C ARG A 15 9.75 -45.46 11.19
N PRO A 16 10.13 -45.11 9.96
CA PRO A 16 11.37 -44.37 9.73
C PRO A 16 11.30 -43.06 10.53
N ALA A 17 12.42 -42.69 11.14
CA ALA A 17 12.54 -41.43 11.87
C ALA A 17 12.27 -40.27 10.93
N SER A 18 11.41 -39.35 11.35
CA SER A 18 11.23 -38.06 10.68
C SER A 18 12.58 -37.34 10.60
N PRO A 19 12.93 -36.68 9.48
CA PRO A 19 14.16 -35.90 9.43
C PRO A 19 14.10 -34.81 10.51
N SER A 20 15.20 -34.66 11.25
CA SER A 20 15.36 -33.59 12.23
C SER A 20 15.23 -32.23 11.53
N PRO A 21 14.62 -31.22 12.18
CA PRO A 21 14.60 -29.87 11.62
C PRO A 21 16.03 -29.35 11.48
N PRO A 22 16.33 -28.56 10.43
CA PRO A 22 17.66 -28.00 10.23
C PRO A 22 18.07 -27.13 11.42
N SER A 23 19.37 -27.13 11.72
CA SER A 23 19.96 -26.37 12.81
C SER A 23 19.94 -24.87 12.48
N ARG A 24 19.84 -24.02 13.52
CA ARG A 24 19.74 -22.55 13.37
C ARG A 24 20.95 -21.90 12.67
N ASP A 25 22.05 -22.61 12.50
CA ASP A 25 23.31 -22.09 11.96
C ASP A 25 23.62 -22.56 10.52
N ASP A 26 22.78 -23.43 9.94
CA ASP A 26 22.79 -23.72 8.49
C ASP A 26 21.92 -22.73 7.70
N ALA A 27 21.50 -21.65 8.36
CA ALA A 27 20.67 -20.63 7.81
C ALA A 27 21.49 -19.62 6.98
N GLU A 28 21.92 -19.98 5.77
CA GLU A 28 22.18 -18.98 4.71
C GLU A 28 21.12 -19.00 3.56
N PRO A 29 19.79 -19.00 3.80
CA PRO A 29 18.87 -19.72 2.92
C PRO A 29 17.67 -18.91 2.44
N LEU A 30 17.14 -19.33 1.29
CA LEU A 30 15.79 -19.04 0.78
C LEU A 30 15.45 -17.56 0.48
N MET A 31 16.29 -16.60 0.86
CA MET A 31 15.90 -15.19 0.95
C MET A 31 16.90 -14.19 0.37
N ALA A 32 17.98 -14.65 -0.27
CA ALA A 32 18.97 -13.77 -0.90
C ALA A 32 18.35 -12.81 -1.94
N TRP A 33 17.21 -13.20 -2.52
CA TRP A 33 16.47 -12.37 -3.47
C TRP A 33 15.77 -11.17 -2.81
N LEU A 34 15.37 -11.24 -1.53
CA LEU A 34 14.79 -10.12 -0.78
C LEU A 34 15.86 -9.15 -0.24
N ASP A 35 16.81 -8.74 -1.09
CA ASP A 35 17.94 -7.88 -0.70
C ASP A 35 17.48 -6.63 0.07
N GLY A 36 18.12 -6.28 1.18
CA GLY A 36 17.75 -5.13 2.01
C GLY A 36 16.39 -5.20 2.73
N ALA A 37 15.67 -6.33 2.67
CA ALA A 37 14.45 -6.54 3.42
C ALA A 37 14.72 -7.12 4.82
N THR A 38 13.91 -6.73 5.80
CA THR A 38 13.83 -7.38 7.12
C THR A 38 12.46 -8.04 7.27
N LEU A 39 12.45 -9.32 7.63
CA LEU A 39 11.22 -10.03 7.97
C LEU A 39 10.89 -9.85 9.45
N ARG A 40 9.64 -9.49 9.76
CA ARG A 40 9.14 -9.38 11.13
C ARG A 40 7.91 -10.26 11.33
N PRO A 41 7.84 -11.06 12.40
CA PRO A 41 6.59 -11.74 12.75
C PRO A 41 5.53 -10.71 13.15
N SER A 42 4.27 -10.97 12.78
CA SER A 42 3.10 -10.16 13.14
C SER A 42 1.97 -11.06 13.63
N GLY A 43 2.16 -11.63 14.82
CA GLY A 43 1.31 -12.71 15.32
C GLY A 43 1.66 -14.07 14.72
N GLU A 44 0.75 -15.03 14.84
CA GLU A 44 0.95 -16.44 14.43
C GLU A 44 0.61 -16.69 12.95
N ALA A 45 -0.28 -15.87 12.38
CA ALA A 45 -0.86 -16.03 11.05
C ALA A 45 -0.42 -14.94 10.05
N ALA A 46 0.59 -14.13 10.41
CA ALA A 46 1.09 -13.09 9.52
C ALA A 46 2.56 -12.73 9.77
N PHE A 47 3.19 -12.17 8.74
CA PHE A 47 4.52 -11.60 8.81
C PHE A 47 4.60 -10.35 7.93
N VAL A 48 5.57 -9.49 8.23
CA VAL A 48 5.83 -8.25 7.49
C VAL A 48 7.18 -8.35 6.81
N ILE A 49 7.24 -7.94 5.55
CA ILE A 49 8.46 -7.74 4.78
C ILE A 49 8.72 -6.24 4.75
N GLU A 50 9.78 -5.74 5.38
CA GLU A 50 10.06 -4.30 5.48
C GLU A 50 11.38 -3.90 4.82
N TYR A 51 11.40 -2.78 4.10
CA TYR A 51 12.58 -2.26 3.41
C TYR A 51 13.03 -0.93 4.00
N GLY A 52 14.22 -0.87 4.63
CA GLY A 52 14.99 0.28 5.19
C GLY A 52 14.29 1.61 5.52
N GLU A 53 14.40 2.16 6.71
CA GLU A 53 13.50 3.06 7.50
C GLU A 53 12.70 4.26 6.89
N GLU A 54 12.93 4.70 5.66
CA GLU A 54 12.31 5.92 5.10
C GLU A 54 11.16 5.64 4.10
N ILE A 55 10.37 6.67 3.78
CA ILE A 55 9.41 6.63 2.65
C ILE A 55 10.17 7.03 1.39
N ASP A 56 10.41 6.06 0.52
CA ASP A 56 11.08 6.24 -0.76
C ASP A 56 10.25 5.61 -1.88
N GLN A 57 10.18 6.27 -3.04
CA GLN A 57 9.36 5.80 -4.16
C GLN A 57 9.92 4.52 -4.81
N THR A 58 11.24 4.35 -4.84
CA THR A 58 11.88 3.12 -5.35
C THR A 58 11.53 1.94 -4.45
N VAL A 59 11.61 2.14 -3.13
CA VAL A 59 11.16 1.14 -2.16
C VAL A 59 9.67 0.84 -2.32
N GLY A 60 8.83 1.88 -2.47
CA GLY A 60 7.40 1.69 -2.69
C GLY A 60 7.08 0.91 -3.97
N GLN A 61 7.85 1.11 -5.05
CA GLN A 61 7.70 0.32 -6.28
C GLN A 61 8.06 -1.14 -6.08
N ARG A 62 9.10 -1.41 -5.29
CA ARG A 62 9.48 -2.76 -4.93
C ARG A 62 8.41 -3.47 -4.12
N VAL A 63 7.81 -2.78 -3.14
CA VAL A 63 6.68 -3.29 -2.36
C VAL A 63 5.47 -3.55 -3.26
N ALA A 64 5.15 -2.64 -4.18
CA ALA A 64 4.06 -2.83 -5.15
C ALA A 64 4.30 -4.05 -6.05
N GLY A 65 5.54 -4.23 -6.51
CA GLY A 65 6.00 -5.40 -7.25
C GLY A 65 5.79 -6.70 -6.52
N LEU A 66 6.27 -6.76 -5.28
CA LEU A 66 6.11 -7.93 -4.42
C LEU A 66 4.64 -8.21 -4.11
N TYR A 67 3.84 -7.18 -3.86
CA TYR A 67 2.39 -7.30 -3.68
C TYR A 67 1.73 -7.92 -4.91
N ALA A 68 2.07 -7.44 -6.11
CA ALA A 68 1.54 -7.99 -7.36
C ALA A 68 1.97 -9.46 -7.56
N ALA A 69 3.24 -9.78 -7.29
CA ALA A 69 3.76 -11.13 -7.43
C ALA A 69 3.11 -12.14 -6.47
N ILE A 70 3.01 -11.80 -5.18
CA ILE A 70 2.35 -12.66 -4.18
C ILE A 70 0.87 -12.84 -4.53
N SER A 71 0.17 -11.77 -4.91
CA SER A 71 -1.25 -11.82 -5.24
C SER A 71 -1.51 -12.65 -6.51
N ALA A 72 -0.61 -12.61 -7.48
CA ALA A 72 -0.71 -13.40 -8.71
C ALA A 72 -0.37 -14.89 -8.49
N ALA A 73 0.64 -15.18 -7.66
CA ALA A 73 1.03 -16.55 -7.33
C ALA A 73 0.00 -17.23 -6.41
N ALA A 74 -0.54 -16.47 -5.44
CA ALA A 74 -1.52 -16.90 -4.45
C ALA A 74 -1.28 -18.34 -3.93
N PRO A 75 -0.11 -18.60 -3.31
CA PRO A 75 0.27 -19.95 -2.89
C PRO A 75 -0.71 -20.55 -1.88
N GLU A 76 -0.72 -21.87 -1.75
CA GLU A 76 -1.65 -22.57 -0.84
C GLU A 76 -1.53 -22.03 0.61
N GLY A 77 -2.68 -21.71 1.19
CA GLY A 77 -2.79 -21.08 2.52
C GLY A 77 -2.55 -19.58 2.55
N PHE A 78 -2.23 -18.92 1.42
CA PHE A 78 -2.24 -17.46 1.32
C PHE A 78 -3.65 -16.91 1.52
N VAL A 79 -3.78 -15.87 2.36
CA VAL A 79 -5.07 -15.22 2.64
C VAL A 79 -5.12 -13.87 1.95
N GLU A 80 -4.18 -12.98 2.26
CA GLU A 80 -4.15 -11.61 1.75
C GLU A 80 -2.76 -11.01 1.91
N ALA A 81 -2.42 -10.05 1.05
CA ALA A 81 -1.25 -9.19 1.21
C ALA A 81 -1.71 -7.74 1.27
N VAL A 82 -1.16 -6.96 2.21
CA VAL A 82 -1.53 -5.55 2.43
C VAL A 82 -0.28 -4.69 2.30
N PRO A 83 -0.10 -3.97 1.17
CA PRO A 83 1.08 -3.13 0.95
C PRO A 83 0.98 -1.80 1.70
N THR A 84 2.14 -1.32 2.13
CA THR A 84 2.38 0.05 2.63
C THR A 84 3.50 0.71 1.83
N PHE A 85 3.88 1.95 2.18
CA PHE A 85 4.99 2.65 1.53
C PHE A 85 6.31 1.89 1.48
N ARG A 86 6.59 1.07 2.50
CA ARG A 86 7.90 0.45 2.74
C ARG A 86 7.84 -1.00 3.16
N SER A 87 6.63 -1.54 3.30
CA SER A 87 6.46 -2.89 3.79
C SER A 87 5.23 -3.56 3.22
N LEU A 88 5.26 -4.89 3.21
CA LEU A 88 4.15 -5.74 2.84
C LEU A 88 3.80 -6.63 4.01
N LEU A 89 2.58 -6.49 4.54
CA LEU A 89 2.01 -7.48 5.45
C LEU A 89 1.49 -8.65 4.61
N VAL A 90 1.82 -9.86 4.99
CA VAL A 90 1.33 -11.10 4.36
C VAL A 90 0.60 -11.91 5.42
N LEU A 91 -0.68 -12.16 5.18
CA LEU A 91 -1.54 -13.02 5.99
C LEU A 91 -1.65 -14.40 5.34
N PHE A 92 -1.60 -15.43 6.16
CA PHE A 92 -1.72 -16.82 5.74
C PHE A 92 -2.45 -17.65 6.79
N ASP A 93 -2.99 -18.80 6.39
CA ASP A 93 -3.58 -19.78 7.29
C ASP A 93 -2.47 -20.67 7.89
N PRO A 94 -2.18 -20.56 9.20
CA PRO A 94 -1.10 -21.31 9.84
C PRO A 94 -1.39 -22.81 9.99
N ASP A 95 -2.65 -23.26 9.83
CA ASP A 95 -2.99 -24.68 9.83
C ASP A 95 -2.70 -25.33 8.46
N VAL A 96 -2.60 -24.52 7.39
CA VAL A 96 -2.37 -24.97 6.01
C VAL A 96 -0.93 -24.77 5.58
N THR A 97 -0.32 -23.62 5.92
CA THR A 97 1.00 -23.23 5.42
C THR A 97 1.84 -22.55 6.50
N SER A 98 3.06 -22.14 6.13
CA SER A 98 3.96 -21.39 7.00
C SER A 98 4.57 -20.22 6.25
N LYS A 99 5.08 -19.23 6.99
CA LYS A 99 5.88 -18.13 6.43
C LYS A 99 6.96 -18.63 5.46
N ASP A 100 7.75 -19.62 5.86
CA ASP A 100 8.85 -20.13 5.03
C ASP A 100 8.33 -20.82 3.75
N ALA A 101 7.18 -21.50 3.84
CA ALA A 101 6.54 -22.13 2.67
C ALA A 101 5.94 -21.08 1.70
N ILE A 102 5.31 -20.02 2.22
CA ILE A 102 4.85 -18.89 1.41
C ILE A 102 6.04 -18.27 0.66
N LEU A 103 7.13 -17.96 1.36
CA LEU A 103 8.32 -17.36 0.76
C LEU A 103 8.99 -18.28 -0.28
N ALA A 104 9.05 -19.58 -0.02
CA ALA A 104 9.60 -20.57 -0.95
C ALA A 104 8.78 -20.71 -2.24
N ALA A 105 7.48 -20.40 -2.20
CA ALA A 105 6.59 -20.49 -3.34
C ALA A 105 6.66 -19.27 -4.27
N LEU A 106 7.34 -18.19 -3.85
CA LEU A 106 7.47 -16.98 -4.66
C LEU A 106 8.64 -17.11 -5.65
N PRO A 107 8.46 -16.69 -6.91
CA PRO A 107 9.56 -16.58 -7.85
C PRO A 107 10.66 -15.66 -7.30
N GLU A 108 11.94 -16.00 -7.48
CA GLU A 108 13.05 -15.14 -7.03
C GLU A 108 13.01 -13.75 -7.69
N GLU A 109 12.58 -13.67 -8.96
CA GLU A 109 12.35 -12.41 -9.66
C GLU A 109 11.27 -11.50 -9.02
N SER A 110 10.50 -11.99 -8.05
CA SER A 110 9.47 -11.18 -7.35
C SER A 110 10.05 -10.05 -6.49
N ALA A 111 11.33 -10.13 -6.10
CA ALA A 111 11.96 -9.05 -5.32
C ALA A 111 12.35 -7.85 -6.17
N ASP A 112 12.59 -8.04 -7.46
CA ASP A 112 13.03 -7.00 -8.40
C ASP A 112 11.95 -6.66 -9.43
N ALA A 113 10.78 -7.30 -9.32
CA ALA A 113 9.64 -7.01 -10.16
C ALA A 113 9.22 -5.55 -9.95
N ALA A 114 9.60 -4.65 -10.86
CA ALA A 114 8.92 -3.37 -10.94
C ALA A 114 7.48 -3.65 -11.38
N ALA A 115 6.49 -3.26 -10.57
CA ALA A 115 5.10 -3.38 -10.98
C ALA A 115 4.88 -2.57 -12.26
N ALA A 116 4.06 -3.11 -13.17
CA ALA A 116 3.56 -2.32 -14.29
C ALA A 116 2.85 -1.08 -13.71
N THR A 117 3.43 0.08 -13.94
CA THR A 117 2.97 1.35 -13.36
C THR A 117 2.16 2.08 -14.39
N THR A 118 0.92 2.44 -14.06
CA THR A 118 0.16 3.39 -14.86
C THR A 118 0.46 4.81 -14.38
N GLU A 119 0.71 5.72 -15.31
CA GLU A 119 0.79 7.15 -15.02
C GLU A 119 -0.58 7.80 -15.26
N TRP A 120 -1.11 8.43 -14.23
CA TRP A 120 -2.42 9.09 -14.24
C TRP A 120 -2.29 10.59 -14.15
N ILE A 121 -3.21 11.30 -14.81
CA ILE A 121 -3.39 12.73 -14.66
C ILE A 121 -4.75 12.94 -14.00
N VAL A 122 -4.72 13.56 -12.82
CA VAL A 122 -5.89 13.75 -11.96
C VAL A 122 -6.27 15.23 -11.97
N PRO A 123 -7.46 15.60 -12.48
CA PRO A 123 -7.96 16.96 -12.36
C PRO A 123 -8.13 17.35 -10.89
N ALA A 124 -7.56 18.47 -10.50
CA ALA A 124 -7.61 18.98 -9.14
C ALA A 124 -7.84 20.49 -9.12
N CYS A 125 -8.80 20.93 -8.31
CA CYS A 125 -9.04 22.33 -8.03
C CYS A 125 -8.33 22.71 -6.72
N PHE A 126 -7.60 23.82 -6.76
CA PHE A 126 -6.86 24.37 -5.62
C PHE A 126 -7.38 25.75 -5.21
N ASP A 127 -8.60 26.10 -5.64
CA ASP A 127 -9.24 27.37 -5.30
C ASP A 127 -9.60 27.41 -3.80
N ALA A 128 -9.59 28.61 -3.22
CA ALA A 128 -9.69 28.81 -1.77
C ALA A 128 -10.97 28.25 -1.12
N ASP A 129 -12.02 28.04 -1.90
CA ASP A 129 -13.32 27.50 -1.46
C ASP A 129 -13.33 25.97 -1.31
N VAL A 130 -12.39 25.25 -1.94
CA VAL A 130 -12.17 23.81 -1.80
C VAL A 130 -10.85 23.46 -1.13
N ALA A 131 -9.91 24.40 -1.13
CA ALA A 131 -8.57 24.31 -0.54
C ALA A 131 -8.48 25.17 0.73
N GLU A 132 -9.37 24.93 1.70
CA GLU A 132 -9.58 25.79 2.89
C GLU A 132 -8.32 26.03 3.73
N ASP A 133 -7.30 25.17 3.59
CA ASP A 133 -6.08 25.20 4.38
C ASP A 133 -4.85 25.63 3.60
N LEU A 134 -4.96 25.85 2.29
CA LEU A 134 -3.81 26.14 1.44
C LEU A 134 -3.12 27.44 1.86
N GLU A 135 -3.88 28.46 2.19
CA GLU A 135 -3.38 29.74 2.71
C GLU A 135 -2.65 29.59 4.06
N GLU A 136 -3.15 28.74 4.95
CA GLU A 136 -2.49 28.47 6.24
C GLU A 136 -1.20 27.66 6.03
N ALA A 137 -1.25 26.65 5.18
CA ALA A 137 -0.08 25.86 4.82
C ALA A 137 1.02 26.74 4.20
N ALA A 138 0.64 27.62 3.26
CA ALA A 138 1.56 28.57 2.63
C ALA A 138 2.27 29.45 3.65
N ARG A 139 1.52 30.02 4.61
CA ARG A 139 2.11 30.80 5.72
C ARG A 139 3.07 29.99 6.58
N ASN A 140 2.71 28.74 6.91
CA ASN A 140 3.56 27.87 7.74
C ASN A 140 4.83 27.42 7.01
N LEU A 141 4.81 27.40 5.67
CA LEU A 141 5.93 27.06 4.81
C LEU A 141 6.80 28.27 4.42
N ASP A 142 6.37 29.49 4.75
CA ASP A 142 6.97 30.73 4.26
C ASP A 142 7.03 30.79 2.71
N LEU A 143 5.94 30.37 2.07
CA LEU A 143 5.78 30.34 0.61
C LEU A 143 4.54 31.14 0.16
N PRO A 144 4.56 31.73 -1.05
CA PRO A 144 3.35 32.26 -1.66
C PRO A 144 2.32 31.13 -1.91
N PRO A 145 1.01 31.38 -1.74
CA PRO A 145 -0.04 30.40 -2.04
C PRO A 145 -0.01 29.88 -3.48
N ASP A 146 0.32 30.72 -4.46
CA ASP A 146 0.49 30.30 -5.86
C ASP A 146 1.65 29.30 -6.01
N THR A 147 2.77 29.54 -5.34
CA THR A 147 3.92 28.61 -5.35
C THR A 147 3.57 27.26 -4.72
N VAL A 148 2.77 27.23 -3.65
CA VAL A 148 2.28 25.97 -3.07
C VAL A 148 1.44 25.20 -4.08
N ARG A 149 0.52 25.88 -4.78
CA ARG A 149 -0.32 25.27 -5.83
C ARG A 149 0.51 24.72 -6.99
N GLU A 150 1.46 25.49 -7.48
CA GLU A 150 2.38 25.08 -8.55
C GLU A 150 3.17 23.82 -8.16
N ARG A 151 3.70 23.77 -6.93
CA ARG A 151 4.47 22.61 -6.44
C ARG A 151 3.60 21.38 -6.20
N LEU A 152 2.37 21.56 -5.71
CA LEU A 152 1.40 20.46 -5.61
C LEU A 152 1.09 19.88 -7.00
N ALA A 153 0.85 20.74 -7.98
CA ALA A 153 0.56 20.32 -9.35
C ALA A 153 1.76 19.64 -10.05
N ALA A 154 2.97 20.17 -9.82
CA ALA A 154 4.21 19.67 -10.42
C ALA A 154 4.79 18.43 -9.71
N SER A 155 4.26 18.04 -8.55
CA SER A 155 4.73 16.86 -7.83
C SER A 155 4.37 15.56 -8.57
N HIS A 156 5.27 14.58 -8.51
CA HIS A 156 5.07 13.25 -9.11
C HIS A 156 4.75 12.25 -8.01
N TYR A 157 3.47 12.00 -7.81
CA TYR A 157 2.99 11.17 -6.74
C TYR A 157 3.06 9.69 -7.10
N GLN A 158 3.17 8.85 -6.08
CA GLN A 158 3.00 7.40 -6.19
C GLN A 158 1.99 6.92 -5.16
N ILE A 159 1.03 6.11 -5.58
CA ILE A 159 0.09 5.42 -4.68
C ILE A 159 0.89 4.39 -3.87
N GLY A 160 1.06 4.67 -2.57
CA GLY A 160 1.79 3.80 -1.66
C GLY A 160 0.89 2.77 -0.97
N MET A 161 -0.31 3.20 -0.58
CA MET A 161 -1.27 2.33 0.12
C MET A 161 -2.67 2.91 0.13
N TYR A 162 -3.63 2.01 0.35
CA TYR A 162 -4.97 2.36 0.80
C TYR A 162 -5.08 2.03 2.29
N GLY A 163 -5.59 2.97 3.10
CA GLY A 163 -5.70 2.78 4.55
C GLY A 163 -6.76 3.67 5.16
N PHE A 164 -7.08 3.51 6.44
CA PHE A 164 -8.16 4.21 7.16
C PHE A 164 -9.59 3.90 6.66
N ALA A 165 -9.89 4.09 5.38
CA ALA A 165 -11.17 3.80 4.75
C ALA A 165 -10.98 3.31 3.30
N PRO A 166 -11.96 2.58 2.71
CA PRO A 166 -11.87 2.12 1.32
C PRO A 166 -11.63 3.28 0.34
N GLY A 167 -10.64 3.14 -0.56
CA GLY A 167 -10.25 4.16 -1.54
C GLY A 167 -9.53 5.39 -1.00
N TYR A 168 -9.22 5.43 0.29
CA TYR A 168 -8.46 6.52 0.90
C TYR A 168 -6.97 6.32 0.61
N ALA A 169 -6.48 7.01 -0.43
CA ALA A 169 -5.22 6.69 -1.09
C ALA A 169 -4.07 7.56 -0.59
N TYR A 170 -3.12 6.95 0.11
CA TYR A 170 -1.91 7.62 0.60
C TYR A 170 -0.82 7.64 -0.47
N MET A 171 -0.19 8.80 -0.62
CA MET A 171 0.75 9.07 -1.70
C MET A 171 2.08 9.62 -1.17
N SER A 172 3.17 9.10 -1.72
CA SER A 172 4.51 9.68 -1.57
C SER A 172 4.83 10.55 -2.78
N GLY A 173 5.98 11.25 -2.77
CA GLY A 173 6.45 12.04 -3.92
C GLY A 173 5.96 13.48 -3.99
N ILE A 174 5.31 13.98 -2.93
CA ILE A 174 5.09 15.42 -2.78
C ILE A 174 6.45 16.14 -2.73
N ASP A 175 6.53 17.34 -3.31
CA ASP A 175 7.68 18.23 -3.16
C ASP A 175 8.02 18.40 -1.67
N GLN A 176 9.24 18.05 -1.29
CA GLN A 176 9.71 18.05 0.10
C GLN A 176 9.68 19.44 0.75
N SER A 177 9.69 20.51 -0.05
CA SER A 177 9.49 21.87 0.44
C SER A 177 8.07 22.15 0.92
N LEU A 178 7.11 21.25 0.69
CA LEU A 178 5.73 21.32 1.18
C LEU A 178 5.52 20.50 2.47
N THR A 179 6.59 20.00 3.08
CA THR A 179 6.53 19.18 4.29
C THR A 179 6.16 20.02 5.51
N LEU A 180 4.95 19.80 6.04
CA LEU A 180 4.45 20.37 7.30
C LEU A 180 4.02 19.27 8.26
N PRO A 181 4.21 19.42 9.58
CA PRO A 181 3.63 18.49 10.55
C PRO A 181 2.11 18.57 10.53
N ARG A 182 1.44 17.47 10.86
CA ARG A 182 -0.03 17.49 11.07
C ARG A 182 -0.40 18.49 12.17
N ARG A 183 -1.61 19.05 12.08
CA ARG A 183 -2.18 19.88 13.15
C ARG A 183 -2.39 19.07 14.41
N GLN A 184 -2.25 19.75 15.55
CA GLN A 184 -2.54 19.17 16.86
C GLN A 184 -4.04 18.92 17.07
N LYS A 185 -4.88 19.84 16.60
CA LYS A 185 -6.34 19.74 16.70
C LYS A 185 -6.93 19.48 15.32
N PRO A 186 -7.70 18.39 15.14
CA PRO A 186 -8.37 18.13 13.87
C PRO A 186 -9.47 19.17 13.62
N ARG A 187 -9.68 19.49 12.36
CA ARG A 187 -10.78 20.34 11.86
C ARG A 187 -12.05 19.50 11.66
N PRO A 188 -13.22 20.15 11.51
CA PRO A 188 -14.48 19.50 11.14
C PRO A 188 -14.36 18.63 9.88
N PRO A 189 -15.37 17.78 9.60
CA PRO A 189 -15.32 16.87 8.46
C PRO A 189 -15.08 17.57 7.12
N ILE A 190 -14.14 17.02 6.35
CA ILE A 190 -13.85 17.44 4.97
C ILE A 190 -14.70 16.63 3.99
N PRO A 191 -15.03 17.13 2.80
CA PRO A 191 -15.80 16.37 1.83
C PRO A 191 -14.98 15.25 1.17
N ALA A 192 -15.66 14.25 0.61
CA ALA A 192 -15.02 13.29 -0.29
C ALA A 192 -14.43 13.99 -1.53
N GLY A 193 -13.34 13.44 -2.04
CA GLY A 193 -12.52 14.00 -3.11
C GLY A 193 -11.48 15.03 -2.62
N SER A 194 -11.45 15.37 -1.33
CA SER A 194 -10.44 16.29 -0.80
C SER A 194 -9.02 15.74 -0.94
N ILE A 195 -8.10 16.64 -1.28
CA ILE A 195 -6.66 16.41 -1.32
C ILE A 195 -6.10 17.02 -0.04
N ILE A 196 -5.49 16.18 0.80
CA ILE A 196 -4.88 16.62 2.06
C ILE A 196 -3.37 16.36 2.06
N MET A 197 -2.60 17.18 2.78
CA MET A 197 -1.17 16.96 2.96
C MET A 197 -0.73 17.11 4.42
N ALA A 198 0.25 16.31 4.83
CA ALA A 198 1.00 16.42 6.07
C ALA A 198 2.19 15.44 6.05
N ALA A 199 3.22 15.73 6.85
CA ALA A 199 4.35 14.86 7.11
C ALA A 199 5.03 14.34 5.83
N GLY A 200 5.17 15.18 4.81
CA GLY A 200 5.80 14.81 3.53
C GLY A 200 4.97 13.82 2.71
N MET A 201 3.66 13.75 2.95
CA MET A 201 2.72 12.92 2.21
C MET A 201 1.51 13.72 1.75
N ALA A 202 0.85 13.21 0.73
CA ALA A 202 -0.47 13.66 0.30
C ALA A 202 -1.46 12.49 0.32
N VAL A 203 -2.75 12.77 0.43
CA VAL A 203 -3.81 11.75 0.46
C VAL A 203 -5.02 12.21 -0.34
N LEU A 204 -5.58 11.29 -1.10
CA LEU A 204 -6.89 11.43 -1.74
C LEU A 204 -7.97 10.83 -0.86
N CYS A 205 -8.91 11.66 -0.39
CA CYS A 205 -9.89 11.28 0.61
C CYS A 205 -11.18 10.75 -0.03
N SER A 206 -11.46 9.46 0.10
CA SER A 206 -12.69 8.85 -0.44
C SER A 206 -13.96 9.11 0.38
N VAL A 207 -13.82 9.47 1.65
CA VAL A 207 -14.94 9.63 2.59
C VAL A 207 -14.84 10.95 3.35
N SER A 208 -15.98 11.42 3.85
CA SER A 208 -16.02 12.61 4.70
C SER A 208 -15.64 12.29 6.13
N MET A 209 -14.67 13.03 6.68
CA MET A 209 -14.13 12.76 8.02
C MET A 209 -13.36 13.96 8.59
N PRO A 210 -13.33 14.16 9.92
CA PRO A 210 -12.44 15.13 10.55
C PRO A 210 -10.97 14.84 10.22
N THR A 211 -10.17 15.87 10.00
CA THR A 211 -8.74 15.70 9.68
C THR A 211 -7.85 16.67 10.43
N GLY A 212 -6.66 16.21 10.82
CA GLY A 212 -5.57 17.07 11.29
C GLY A 212 -4.61 17.47 10.16
N TRP A 213 -4.83 17.02 8.93
CA TRP A 213 -4.00 17.35 7.78
C TRP A 213 -4.50 18.65 7.13
N TYR A 214 -3.71 19.24 6.24
CA TYR A 214 -4.08 20.46 5.53
C TYR A 214 -4.85 20.10 4.25
N VAL A 215 -6.10 20.54 4.14
CA VAL A 215 -6.92 20.46 2.93
C VAL A 215 -6.43 21.47 1.90
N VAL A 216 -5.71 20.98 0.91
CA VAL A 216 -5.03 21.82 -0.08
C VAL A 216 -5.70 21.81 -1.45
N GLY A 217 -6.68 20.96 -1.68
CA GLY A 217 -7.43 20.95 -2.92
C GLY A 217 -8.53 19.90 -2.93
N ARG A 218 -9.14 19.74 -4.11
CA ARG A 218 -10.21 18.75 -4.30
C ARG A 218 -10.22 18.23 -5.73
N THR A 219 -10.54 16.96 -5.87
CA THR A 219 -10.83 16.32 -7.15
C THR A 219 -12.27 15.83 -7.21
N ALA A 220 -12.79 15.67 -8.42
CA ALA A 220 -14.12 15.12 -8.70
C ALA A 220 -14.11 13.58 -8.79
N LEU A 221 -12.98 12.92 -8.51
CA LEU A 221 -12.87 11.45 -8.58
C LEU A 221 -13.75 10.73 -7.57
N THR A 222 -14.45 9.71 -8.08
CA THR A 222 -15.02 8.63 -7.25
C THR A 222 -13.91 7.65 -6.87
N LEU A 223 -13.25 7.93 -5.75
CA LEU A 223 -12.08 7.18 -5.27
C LEU A 223 -12.40 5.78 -4.74
N PHE A 224 -13.65 5.51 -4.40
CA PHE A 224 -14.16 4.18 -4.04
C PHE A 224 -15.57 3.99 -4.56
N ASP A 225 -15.81 2.86 -5.20
CA ASP A 225 -17.13 2.44 -5.66
C ASP A 225 -17.21 0.90 -5.53
N PRO A 226 -18.06 0.36 -4.64
CA PRO A 226 -18.17 -1.09 -4.44
C PRO A 226 -18.78 -1.82 -5.64
N ASP A 227 -19.46 -1.11 -6.54
CA ASP A 227 -20.11 -1.68 -7.73
C ASP A 227 -19.21 -1.61 -8.98
N ARG A 228 -18.01 -1.02 -8.85
CA ARG A 228 -17.01 -0.92 -9.93
C ARG A 228 -15.93 -2.00 -9.79
N ASP A 229 -15.43 -2.50 -10.93
CA ASP A 229 -14.25 -3.35 -11.00
C ASP A 229 -13.14 -2.68 -11.84
N PRO A 230 -11.98 -2.32 -11.25
CA PRO A 230 -11.65 -2.37 -9.82
C PRO A 230 -12.41 -1.33 -8.98
N MET A 231 -12.65 -1.65 -7.70
CA MET A 231 -13.39 -0.77 -6.76
C MET A 231 -12.70 0.57 -6.51
N VAL A 232 -11.39 0.62 -6.68
CA VAL A 232 -10.55 1.83 -6.59
C VAL A 232 -9.95 2.15 -7.96
N PRO A 233 -9.73 3.43 -8.30
CA PRO A 233 -9.29 3.80 -9.65
C PRO A 233 -7.79 3.57 -9.90
N PHE A 234 -6.98 3.38 -8.85
CA PHE A 234 -5.53 3.24 -8.95
C PHE A 234 -5.06 1.92 -8.35
N ALA A 235 -4.05 1.32 -8.96
CA ALA A 235 -3.30 0.24 -8.33
C ALA A 235 -2.25 0.80 -7.37
N VAL A 236 -1.84 0.01 -6.38
CA VAL A 236 -0.65 0.34 -5.58
C VAL A 236 0.57 0.31 -6.49
N GLY A 237 1.43 1.32 -6.40
CA GLY A 237 2.54 1.55 -7.32
C GLY A 237 2.20 2.46 -8.50
N ASP A 238 0.92 2.71 -8.81
CA ASP A 238 0.57 3.68 -9.84
C ASP A 238 1.10 5.07 -9.50
N ARG A 239 1.42 5.85 -10.53
CA ARG A 239 1.90 7.22 -10.41
C ARG A 239 0.82 8.19 -10.84
N LEU A 240 0.82 9.38 -10.25
CA LEU A 240 -0.08 10.44 -10.67
C LEU A 240 0.52 11.83 -10.58
N THR A 241 0.03 12.71 -11.44
CA THR A 241 0.23 14.16 -11.36
C THR A 241 -1.11 14.86 -11.30
N PHE A 242 -1.15 16.05 -10.72
CA PHE A 242 -2.37 16.84 -10.69
C PHE A 242 -2.42 17.81 -11.87
N GLU A 243 -3.55 17.86 -12.55
CA GLU A 243 -3.87 18.89 -13.53
C GLU A 243 -4.76 19.95 -12.87
N PRO A 244 -4.27 21.19 -12.66
CA PRO A 244 -5.07 22.26 -12.11
C PRO A 244 -6.30 22.55 -12.97
N VAL A 245 -7.48 22.54 -12.36
CA VAL A 245 -8.74 22.92 -12.99
C VAL A 245 -9.45 24.01 -12.20
N SER A 246 -10.28 24.80 -12.87
CA SER A 246 -11.12 25.81 -12.21
C SER A 246 -12.20 25.14 -11.36
N ARG A 247 -12.77 25.91 -10.42
CA ARG A 247 -13.94 25.48 -9.66
C ARG A 247 -15.13 25.07 -10.54
N GLU A 248 -15.40 25.80 -11.62
CA GLU A 248 -16.49 25.47 -12.56
C GLU A 248 -16.24 24.11 -13.24
N GLU A 249 -15.01 23.86 -13.64
CA GLU A 249 -14.62 22.60 -14.28
C GLU A 249 -14.69 21.43 -13.30
N LEU A 250 -14.26 21.61 -12.04
CA LEU A 250 -14.44 20.60 -10.99
C LEU A 250 -15.92 20.19 -10.85
N GLU A 251 -16.84 21.17 -10.84
CA GLU A 251 -18.27 20.93 -10.73
C GLU A 251 -18.85 20.24 -11.95
N ARG A 252 -18.36 20.58 -13.16
CA ARG A 252 -18.72 19.87 -14.39
C ARG A 252 -18.26 18.41 -14.34
N LEU A 253 -17.00 18.16 -13.99
CA LEU A 253 -16.44 16.81 -13.87
C LEU A 253 -17.18 15.94 -12.85
N ALA A 254 -17.61 16.54 -11.73
CA ALA A 254 -18.40 15.85 -10.72
C ALA A 254 -19.77 15.37 -11.24
N ARG A 255 -20.32 15.99 -12.29
CA ARG A 255 -21.57 15.57 -12.94
C ARG A 255 -21.37 14.59 -14.10
N GLU A 256 -20.27 14.72 -14.84
CA GLU A 256 -20.13 14.15 -16.19
C GLU A 256 -19.15 12.98 -16.32
N GLY A 257 -18.32 12.70 -15.31
CA GLY A 257 -17.46 11.50 -15.34
C GLY A 257 -16.02 11.69 -14.88
N ASN A 258 -15.80 12.48 -13.82
CA ASN A 258 -14.60 12.60 -12.99
C ASN A 258 -13.30 13.12 -13.63
N GLY A 259 -13.10 12.95 -14.94
CA GLY A 259 -11.99 13.53 -15.70
C GLY A 259 -10.65 12.81 -15.53
N LEU A 260 -10.62 11.62 -14.91
CA LEU A 260 -9.40 10.82 -14.80
C LEU A 260 -8.89 10.40 -16.19
N ARG A 261 -7.60 10.64 -16.46
CA ARG A 261 -6.97 10.25 -17.73
C ARG A 261 -5.60 9.60 -17.50
N ARG A 262 -5.21 8.69 -18.39
CA ARG A 262 -3.85 8.14 -18.42
C ARG A 262 -2.92 9.13 -19.12
N ALA A 263 -1.69 9.26 -18.64
CA ALA A 263 -0.63 9.88 -19.41
C ALA A 263 -0.32 8.98 -20.63
N SER A 264 -0.15 9.61 -21.79
CA SER A 264 0.10 8.94 -23.08
C SER A 264 1.55 8.48 -23.22
#